data_AF-A0A026WS30-F1
#
_entry.id   AF-A0A026WS30-F1
#
_cell.length_a   1.000
_cell.length_b   1.000
_cell.length_c   1.000
_cell.angle_alpha   90.00
_cell.angle_beta   90.00
_cell.angle_gamma   90.00
#
_symmetry.space_group_name_H-M   'P 1'
#
loop_
_entity.id
_entity.type
_entity.pdbx_description
1 polymer ?
#
loop_
_entity_poly.entity_id
_entity_poly.type
_entity_poly.pdbx_seq_one_letter_code
_entity_poly.pdbx_strand_id
1 'polypeptide(L)' 'MSKRFDRNLEPERIIGVTGSTGELMFLMKWKRIDDSNMVPARIANEKCPQIVIKFYEERLIWPRPAHQGESSTKPDPE' A
#
# COMPACT_ATOMS: atom_id res chain seq x y z
N MET A 1 0.00 15.31 -16.10
CA MET A 1 0.56 13.95 -16.29
C MET A 1 1.89 13.88 -15.57
N SER A 2 2.11 12.86 -14.73
CA SER A 2 3.34 12.71 -13.95
C SER A 2 4.53 12.46 -14.89
N LYS A 3 5.32 13.51 -15.10
CA LYS A 3 6.43 13.71 -16.07
C LYS A 3 7.50 12.60 -16.14
N ARG A 4 7.45 11.61 -15.24
CA ARG A 4 8.41 10.48 -15.16
C ARG A 4 7.94 9.24 -15.93
N PHE A 5 6.62 8.98 -16.05
CA PHE A 5 6.14 7.87 -16.89
C PHE A 5 6.31 8.15 -18.39
N ASP A 6 6.29 9.41 -18.80
CA ASP A 6 6.42 9.80 -20.22
C ASP A 6 7.87 9.73 -20.72
N ARG A 7 8.82 9.33 -19.85
CA ARG A 7 10.25 9.17 -20.17
C ARG A 7 10.66 7.70 -20.35
N ASN A 8 9.71 6.77 -20.50
CA ASN A 8 9.97 5.32 -20.56
C ASN A 8 10.77 4.78 -19.36
N LEU A 9 10.62 5.41 -18.19
CA LEU A 9 11.25 4.91 -16.97
C LEU A 9 10.51 3.67 -16.50
N GLU A 10 11.25 2.57 -16.34
CA GLU A 10 10.68 1.32 -15.88
C GLU A 10 10.47 1.39 -14.35
N PRO A 11 9.23 1.28 -13.86
CA PRO A 11 8.97 1.26 -12.43
C PRO A 11 9.59 0.02 -11.79
N GLU A 12 10.23 0.19 -10.64
CA GLU A 12 10.90 -0.91 -9.91
C GLU A 12 10.02 -1.40 -8.76
N ARG A 13 9.65 -0.49 -7.85
CA ARG A 13 8.82 -0.78 -6.68
C ARG A 13 8.23 0.48 -6.09
N ILE A 14 7.13 0.34 -5.35
CA ILE A 14 6.61 1.41 -4.50
C ILE A 14 7.30 1.28 -3.13
N ILE A 15 7.83 2.39 -2.63
CA ILE A 15 8.57 2.44 -1.34
C ILE A 15 7.80 3.17 -0.24
N GLY A 16 6.72 3.88 -0.60
CA GLY A 16 5.87 4.58 0.36
C GLY A 16 4.56 5.02 -0.27
N VAL A 17 3.62 5.45 0.58
CA VAL A 17 2.31 5.95 0.18
C VAL A 17 1.90 7.09 1.10
N THR A 18 1.19 8.08 0.56
CA THR A 18 0.59 9.17 1.34
C THR A 18 -0.81 9.50 0.82
N GLY A 19 -1.69 9.94 1.71
CA GLY A 19 -3.01 10.51 1.39
C GLY A 19 -3.17 11.97 1.81
N SER A 20 -2.09 12.63 2.24
CA SER A 20 -2.15 13.98 2.85
C SER A 20 -2.60 15.08 1.88
N THR A 21 -2.53 14.84 0.57
CA THR A 21 -2.92 15.79 -0.47
C THR A 21 -4.38 15.65 -0.92
N GLY A 22 -5.17 14.79 -0.25
CA GLY A 22 -6.56 14.49 -0.65
C GLY A 22 -6.69 13.46 -1.77
N GLU A 23 -5.58 12.99 -2.32
CA GLU A 23 -5.50 11.86 -3.25
C GLU A 23 -4.41 10.90 -2.76
N LEU A 24 -4.61 9.60 -3.02
CA LEU A 24 -3.62 8.58 -2.73
C LEU A 24 -2.43 8.71 -3.70
N MET A 25 -1.24 8.94 -3.17
CA MET A 25 0.00 9.10 -3.92
C MET A 25 1.01 8.02 -3.51
N PHE A 26 1.66 7.39 -4.48
CA PHE A 26 2.75 6.45 -4.27
C PHE A 26 4.11 7.11 -4.47
N LEU A 27 5.06 6.77 -3.60
CA LEU A 27 6.48 7.04 -3.82
C LEU A 27 7.07 5.91 -4.67
N MET A 28 7.27 6.17 -5.96
CA MET A 28 7.78 5.20 -6.94
C MET A 28 9.31 5.27 -7.02
N LYS A 29 9.97 4.11 -6.85
CA LYS A 29 11.37 3.89 -7.21
C LYS A 29 11.43 3.38 -8.66
N TRP A 30 12.41 3.87 -9.41
CA TRP A 30 12.58 3.57 -10.83
C TRP A 30 13.88 2.79 -11.02
N LYS A 31 13.88 1.86 -11.98
CA LYS A 31 15.09 1.08 -12.27
C LYS A 31 16.21 1.99 -12.76
N ARG A 32 17.44 1.73 -12.29
CA ARG A 32 18.67 2.43 -12.69
C ARG A 32 18.68 3.94 -12.40
N ILE A 33 17.76 4.42 -11.56
CA ILE A 33 17.68 5.81 -11.13
C ILE A 33 17.66 5.83 -9.61
N ASP A 34 18.53 6.66 -9.01
CA ASP A 34 18.59 6.69 -7.56
C ASP A 34 17.40 7.46 -6.92
N ASP A 35 16.89 8.44 -7.65
CA ASP A 35 15.72 9.21 -7.26
C ASP A 35 14.40 8.43 -7.26
N SER A 36 13.47 8.89 -6.43
CA SER A 36 12.07 8.47 -6.40
C SER A 36 11.13 9.66 -6.61
N ASN A 37 9.86 9.41 -6.98
CA ASN A 37 8.85 10.47 -7.12
C ASN A 37 7.48 10.06 -6.67
N MET A 38 6.69 11.08 -6.34
CA MET A 38 5.25 10.98 -6.16
C MET A 38 4.55 10.70 -7.50
N VAL A 39 3.73 9.66 -7.48
CA VAL A 39 2.88 9.22 -8.58
C VAL A 39 1.45 9.08 -8.04
N PRO A 40 0.43 9.65 -8.71
CA PRO A 40 -0.96 9.41 -8.35
C PRO A 40 -1.31 7.92 -8.45
N ALA A 41 -1.95 7.35 -7.43
CA ALA A 41 -2.28 5.94 -7.39
C ALA A 41 -3.10 5.50 -8.61
N ARG A 42 -4.02 6.36 -9.07
CA ARG A 42 -4.79 6.14 -10.31
C ARG A 42 -3.91 5.83 -11.51
N ILE A 43 -2.81 6.56 -11.69
CA ILE A 43 -1.89 6.36 -12.82
C ILE A 43 -1.08 5.07 -12.65
N ALA A 44 -0.64 4.76 -11.43
CA ALA A 44 0.11 3.53 -11.16
C ALA A 44 -0.76 2.27 -11.38
N ASN A 45 -2.03 2.32 -10.98
CA ASN A 45 -2.99 1.24 -11.17
C ASN A 45 -3.18 0.89 -12.65
N GLU A 46 -3.17 1.90 -13.52
CA GLU A 46 -3.32 1.72 -14.98
C GLU A 46 -2.01 1.28 -15.64
N LYS A 47 -0.87 1.89 -15.28
CA LYS A 47 0.41 1.68 -15.97
C LYS A 47 1.25 0.50 -15.46
N CYS A 48 1.19 0.20 -14.16
CA CYS A 48 2.00 -0.87 -13.55
C CYS A 48 1.26 -1.62 -12.43
N PRO A 49 0.09 -2.22 -12.72
CA PRO A 49 -0.78 -2.84 -11.73
C PRO A 49 -0.08 -3.92 -10.88
N GLN A 50 0.80 -4.72 -11.47
CA GLN A 50 1.50 -5.80 -10.74
C GLN A 50 2.42 -5.27 -9.63
N ILE A 51 3.01 -4.08 -9.81
CA ILE A 51 3.83 -3.44 -8.78
C ILE A 51 2.95 -2.93 -7.65
N VAL A 52 1.78 -2.38 -7.98
CA VAL A 52 0.79 -1.93 -6.98
C VAL A 52 0.27 -3.10 -6.16
N ILE A 53 -0.12 -4.20 -6.81
CA ILE A 53 -0.62 -5.42 -6.15
C ILE A 53 0.44 -5.94 -5.17
N LYS A 54 1.68 -6.13 -5.65
CA LYS A 54 2.79 -6.60 -4.82
C LYS A 54 3.03 -5.71 -3.60
N PHE A 55 2.96 -4.39 -3.77
CA PHE A 55 3.11 -3.43 -2.67
C PHE A 55 2.07 -3.63 -1.57
N TYR A 56 0.82 -3.92 -1.94
CA TYR A 56 -0.25 -4.21 -1.00
C TYR A 56 -0.14 -5.59 -0.39
N GLU A 57 0.22 -6.63 -1.17
CA GLU A 57 0.45 -7.98 -0.67
C GLU A 57 1.51 -8.01 0.44
N GLU A 58 2.62 -7.27 0.25
CA GLU A 58 3.70 -7.15 1.24
C GLU A 58 3.28 -6.43 2.54
N ARG A 59 2.17 -5.67 2.52
CA ARG A 59 1.69 -4.84 3.64
C ARG A 59 0.33 -5.27 4.18
N LEU A 60 -0.24 -6.35 3.64
CA LEU A 60 -1.57 -6.80 4.00
C LEU A 60 -1.54 -7.36 5.43
N ILE A 61 -2.18 -6.66 6.36
CA ILE A 61 -2.34 -7.10 7.74
C ILE A 61 -3.78 -7.54 7.91
N TRP A 62 -3.98 -8.79 8.30
CA TRP A 62 -5.27 -9.30 8.73
C TRP A 62 -5.41 -9.05 10.24
N PRO A 63 -6.16 -8.03 10.68
CA PRO A 63 -6.39 -7.84 12.10
C PRO A 63 -7.08 -9.08 12.63
N ARG A 64 -6.48 -9.74 13.62
CA ARG A 64 -7.20 -10.80 14.36
C ARG A 64 -8.37 -10.13 15.07
N PRO A 65 -9.57 -10.73 15.04
CA PRO A 65 -10.66 -10.24 15.86
C PRO A 65 -10.14 -10.18 17.30
N ALA A 66 -10.24 -9.01 17.93
CA ALA A 66 -9.91 -8.89 19.33
C ALA A 66 -10.77 -9.91 20.06
N HIS A 67 -10.16 -10.85 20.77
CA HIS A 67 -10.85 -11.52 21.85
C HIS A 67 -11.28 -10.41 22.80
N GLN A 68 -12.54 -10.00 22.72
CA GLN A 68 -13.15 -9.23 23.78
C GLN A 68 -13.01 -10.09 25.03
N GLY A 69 -12.25 -9.59 25.99
CA GLY A 69 -12.24 -10.15 27.33
C GLY A 69 -13.63 -10.06 27.93
N GLU A 70 -13.98 -11.13 28.65
CA GLU A 70 -14.91 -11.19 29.78
C GLU A 70 -16.42 -11.07 29.52
N SER A 71 -17.11 -12.21 29.64
CA SER A 71 -18.35 -12.26 30.43
C SER A 71 -18.24 -13.41 31.43
N SER A 72 -18.09 -13.03 32.69
CA SER A 72 -18.29 -13.88 33.86
C SER A 72 -19.75 -14.34 33.90
N THR A 73 -19.98 -15.65 33.82
CA THR A 73 -20.91 -16.44 34.67
C THR A 73 -21.07 -17.83 34.05
N LYS A 74 -20.43 -18.83 34.66
CA LYS A 74 -20.99 -20.19 34.68
C LYS A 74 -21.12 -20.58 36.15
N PRO A 75 -22.30 -21.00 36.61
CA PRO A 75 -22.49 -21.41 37.99
C PRO A 75 -21.74 -22.72 38.25
N ASP A 76 -21.27 -22.90 39.48
CA ASP A 76 -20.64 -24.12 39.97
C ASP A 76 -21.58 -25.33 39.77
N PRO A 77 -21.08 -26.47 39.24
CA PRO A 77 -21.79 -27.73 39.38
C PRO A 77 -21.48 -28.37 40.74
N GLU A 78 -22.55 -28.81 41.39
CA GLU A 78 -22.63 -29.57 42.66
C GLU A 78 -21.71 -30.79 42.75
#